data_AF-A0A8G1J2P6-F1
#
_entry.id   AF-A0A8G1J2P6-F1
#
_cell.length_a   1.000
_cell.length_b   1.000
_cell.length_c   1.000
_cell.angle_alpha   90.00
_cell.angle_beta   90.00
_cell.angle_gamma   90.00
#
_symmetry.space_group_name_H-M   'P 1'
#
loop_
_entity.id
_entity.type
_entity.pdbx_description
1 polymer ?
#
loop_
_entity_poly.entity_id
_entity_poly.type
_entity_poly.pdbx_seq_one_letter_code
_entity_poly.pdbx_strand_id
1 'polypeptide(L)'
;MERTDNEVERVLNRAGRATAALTIVAALTLLLGVIGGVTVGGGTGAWIFISTFAAAALLYGVGMMINLLGMQLMEIWRQGRRSQPSELSD
;
A
#
# COMPACT_ATOMS: atom_id res chain seq x y z
N MET A 1 6.92 -15.32 23.44
CA MET A 1 5.85 -15.02 22.46
C MET A 1 5.68 -13.51 22.24
N GLU A 2 5.75 -12.65 23.26
CA GLU A 2 5.55 -11.18 23.10
C GLU A 2 6.50 -10.44 22.14
N ARG A 3 7.80 -10.81 22.06
CA ARG A 3 8.75 -10.02 21.25
C ARG A 3 8.53 -10.13 19.75
N THR A 4 8.26 -11.35 19.27
CA THR A 4 8.02 -11.61 17.83
C THR A 4 6.70 -10.98 17.38
N ASP A 5 5.68 -11.03 18.22
CA ASP A 5 4.37 -10.43 17.95
C ASP A 5 4.49 -8.90 17.82
N ASN A 6 5.25 -8.26 18.71
CA ASN A 6 5.56 -6.83 18.66
C ASN A 6 6.35 -6.43 17.39
N GLU A 7 7.23 -7.29 16.90
CA GLU A 7 7.98 -7.04 15.67
C GLU A 7 7.08 -7.15 14.43
N VAL A 8 6.20 -8.16 14.37
CA VAL A 8 5.21 -8.32 13.29
C VAL A 8 4.26 -7.12 13.25
N GLU A 9 3.75 -6.69 14.40
CA GLU A 9 2.85 -5.52 14.48
C GLU A 9 3.53 -4.22 14.03
N ARG A 10 4.82 -4.02 14.35
CA ARG A 10 5.60 -2.87 13.84
C ARG A 10 5.76 -2.90 12.33
N VAL A 11 6.05 -4.07 11.76
CA VAL A 11 6.21 -4.21 10.29
C VAL A 11 4.88 -3.92 9.60
N LEU A 12 3.78 -4.45 10.13
CA LEU A 12 2.43 -4.20 9.61
C LEU A 12 2.02 -2.73 9.71
N ASN A 13 2.26 -2.07 10.84
CA ASN A 13 1.99 -0.65 11.00
C ASN A 13 2.82 0.22 10.04
N ARG A 14 4.08 -0.18 9.77
CA ARG A 14 4.91 0.50 8.76
C ARG A 14 4.39 0.28 7.35
N ALA A 15 4.01 -0.95 6.99
CA ALA A 15 3.43 -1.28 5.70
C ALA A 15 2.12 -0.51 5.46
N GLY A 16 1.22 -0.48 6.45
CA GLY A 16 -0.02 0.28 6.38
C GLY A 16 0.20 1.79 6.21
N ARG A 17 1.17 2.37 6.95
CA ARG A 17 1.57 3.78 6.76
C ARG A 17 2.15 4.04 5.37
N ALA A 18 2.96 3.11 4.84
CA ALA A 18 3.52 3.23 3.50
C ALA A 18 2.43 3.17 2.43
N THR A 19 1.49 2.22 2.53
CA THR A 19 0.32 2.15 1.64
C THR A 19 -0.48 3.45 1.70
N ALA A 20 -0.82 3.94 2.89
CA ALA A 20 -1.57 5.19 3.05
C ALA A 20 -0.84 6.40 2.43
N ALA A 21 0.47 6.50 2.65
CA ALA A 21 1.29 7.54 2.05
C ALA A 21 1.28 7.46 0.51
N LEU A 22 1.44 6.27 -0.07
CA LEU A 22 1.40 6.06 -1.51
C LEU A 22 0.03 6.38 -2.11
N THR A 23 -1.06 6.04 -1.41
CA THR A 23 -2.42 6.42 -1.83
C THR A 23 -2.61 7.94 -1.85
N ILE A 24 -2.12 8.64 -0.82
CA ILE A 24 -2.18 10.11 -0.77
C ILE A 24 -1.36 10.71 -1.92
N VAL A 25 -0.15 10.22 -2.16
CA VAL A 25 0.70 10.71 -3.26
C VAL A 25 0.02 10.44 -4.61
N ALA A 26 -0.56 9.25 -4.83
CA ALA A 26 -1.29 8.95 -6.05
C ALA A 26 -2.48 9.92 -6.29
N ALA A 27 -3.25 10.24 -5.24
CA ALA A 27 -4.34 11.20 -5.32
C ALA A 27 -3.83 12.61 -5.65
N LEU A 28 -2.72 13.05 -5.02
CA LEU A 28 -2.09 14.34 -5.32
C LEU A 28 -1.56 14.38 -6.76
N THR A 29 -0.95 13.30 -7.25
CA THR A 29 -0.49 13.19 -8.64
C THR A 29 -1.65 13.34 -9.62
N LEU A 30 -2.81 12.75 -9.34
CA LEU A 30 -4.02 12.94 -10.16
C LEU A 30 -4.50 14.38 -10.14
N LEU A 31 -4.58 15.01 -8.97
CA LEU A 31 -5.02 16.41 -8.84
C LEU A 31 -4.11 17.36 -9.62
N LEU A 32 -2.78 17.18 -9.49
CA LEU A 32 -1.80 17.97 -10.23
C LEU A 32 -1.91 17.73 -11.74
N GLY A 33 -2.16 16.49 -12.14
CA GLY A 33 -2.41 16.11 -13.53
C GLY A 33 -3.64 16.76 -14.14
N VAL A 34 -4.75 16.78 -13.41
CA VAL A 34 -5.98 17.45 -13.83
C VAL A 34 -5.76 18.96 -13.93
N ILE A 35 -5.17 19.57 -12.90
CA ILE A 35 -4.89 21.02 -12.89
C ILE A 35 -3.96 21.38 -14.04
N GLY A 36 -2.84 20.67 -14.20
CA GLY A 36 -1.87 20.90 -15.26
C GLY A 36 -2.42 20.66 -16.66
N GLY A 37 -3.24 19.61 -16.84
CA GLY A 37 -3.89 19.31 -18.11
C GLY A 37 -4.87 20.40 -18.53
N VAL A 38 -5.66 20.93 -17.60
CA VAL A 38 -6.64 21.98 -17.84
C VAL A 38 -5.97 23.34 -18.06
N THR A 39 -4.91 23.68 -17.33
CA THR A 39 -4.24 24.99 -17.46
C THR A 39 -3.41 25.12 -18.72
N VAL A 40 -2.76 24.05 -19.19
CA VAL A 40 -1.95 24.08 -20.42
C VAL A 40 -2.84 24.02 -21.66
N GLY A 41 -3.91 23.22 -21.63
CA GLY A 41 -4.83 23.05 -22.75
C GLY A 41 -4.21 22.35 -23.99
N GLY A 42 -5.05 22.10 -25.00
CA GLY A 42 -4.64 21.51 -26.27
C GLY A 42 -4.05 20.09 -26.16
N GLY A 43 -3.27 19.69 -27.18
CA GLY A 43 -2.66 18.36 -27.24
C GLY A 43 -1.66 18.10 -26.11
N THR A 44 -0.93 19.12 -25.66
CA THR A 44 0.03 19.01 -24.54
C THR A 44 -0.68 18.75 -23.22
N GLY A 45 -1.83 19.39 -22.96
CA GLY A 45 -2.63 19.14 -21.75
C GLY A 45 -3.14 17.69 -21.66
N ALA A 46 -3.52 17.09 -22.80
CA ALA A 46 -3.94 15.70 -22.87
C ALA A 46 -2.81 14.72 -22.48
N TRP A 47 -1.57 14.97 -22.96
CA TRP A 47 -0.41 14.15 -22.59
C TRP A 47 -0.02 14.28 -21.11
N ILE A 48 -0.15 15.47 -20.53
CA ILE A 48 0.04 15.67 -19.09
C ILE A 48 -0.98 14.85 -18.30
N PHE A 49 -2.25 14.85 -18.70
CA PHE A 49 -3.29 14.07 -18.04
C PHE A 49 -3.01 12.55 -18.13
N ILE A 50 -2.65 12.04 -19.32
CA ILE A 50 -2.37 10.62 -19.51
C ILE A 50 -1.16 10.17 -18.69
N SER A 51 -0.07 10.94 -18.71
CA SER A 51 1.16 10.60 -17.97
C SER A 51 0.96 10.62 -16.45
N THR A 52 0.24 11.62 -15.94
CA THR A 52 -0.07 11.73 -14.51
C THR A 52 -1.07 10.68 -14.04
N PHE A 53 -2.05 10.34 -14.88
CA PHE A 53 -2.95 9.22 -14.63
C PHE A 53 -2.18 7.88 -14.53
N ALA A 54 -1.28 7.62 -15.50
CA ALA A 54 -0.45 6.42 -15.49
C ALA A 54 0.45 6.35 -14.25
N ALA A 55 1.09 7.47 -13.88
CA ALA A 55 1.91 7.55 -12.68
C ALA A 55 1.11 7.29 -11.40
N ALA A 56 -0.08 7.89 -11.28
CA ALA A 56 -0.95 7.67 -10.13
C ALA A 56 -1.45 6.22 -10.05
N ALA A 57 -1.81 5.61 -11.18
CA ALA A 57 -2.21 4.20 -11.22
C ALA A 57 -1.08 3.27 -10.75
N LEU A 58 0.17 3.53 -11.17
CA LEU A 58 1.33 2.77 -10.70
C LEU A 58 1.56 2.93 -9.20
N LEU A 59 1.52 4.17 -8.69
CA LEU A 59 1.69 4.45 -7.26
C LEU A 59 0.61 3.75 -6.42
N TYR A 60 -0.65 3.82 -6.87
CA TYR A 60 -1.75 3.14 -6.22
C TYR A 60 -1.59 1.62 -6.26
N GLY A 61 -1.20 1.06 -7.42
CA GLY A 61 -0.92 -0.37 -7.59
C GLY A 61 0.16 -0.87 -6.63
N VAL A 62 1.26 -0.12 -6.47
CA VAL A 62 2.32 -0.45 -5.50
C VAL A 62 1.78 -0.40 -4.06
N GLY A 63 0.98 0.62 -3.72
CA GLY A 63 0.34 0.71 -2.40
C GLY A 63 -0.56 -0.50 -2.10
N MET A 64 -1.36 -0.94 -3.09
CA MET A 64 -2.20 -2.13 -2.98
C MET A 64 -1.38 -3.41 -2.83
N MET A 65 -0.28 -3.55 -3.57
CA MET A 65 0.60 -4.70 -3.46
C MET A 65 1.21 -4.82 -2.05
N ILE A 66 1.67 -3.71 -1.48
CA ILE A 66 2.18 -3.66 -0.11
C ILE A 66 1.08 -4.06 0.89
N ASN A 67 -0.16 -3.60 0.68
CA ASN A 67 -1.28 -3.94 1.55
C ASN A 67 -1.61 -5.45 1.50
N LEU A 68 -1.65 -6.03 0.29
CA LEU A 68 -1.87 -7.46 0.08
C LEU A 68 -0.77 -8.30 0.74
N LEU A 69 0.50 -7.92 0.57
CA LEU A 69 1.63 -8.57 1.23
C LEU A 69 1.53 -8.48 2.76
N GLY A 70 1.11 -7.33 3.29
CA GLY A 70 0.86 -7.15 4.72
C GLY A 70 -0.23 -8.10 5.25
N MET A 71 -1.34 -8.24 4.52
CA MET A 71 -2.41 -9.20 4.88
C MET A 71 -1.94 -10.65 4.81
N GLN A 72 -1.17 -11.02 3.78
CA GLN A 72 -0.61 -12.37 3.65
C GLN A 72 0.33 -12.71 4.81
N LEU A 73 1.19 -11.78 5.22
CA LEU A 73 2.06 -11.95 6.39
C LEU A 73 1.26 -12.18 7.67
N MET A 74 0.18 -11.42 7.86
CA MET A 74 -0.70 -11.55 9.02
C MET A 74 -1.43 -12.91 9.03
N GLU A 75 -1.88 -13.38 7.87
CA GLU A 75 -2.53 -14.68 7.69
C GLU A 75 -1.55 -15.84 7.99
N ILE A 76 -0.33 -15.78 7.43
CA ILE A 76 0.73 -16.79 7.67
C ILE A 76 1.08 -16.83 9.17
N TRP A 77 1.23 -15.69 9.81
CA TRP A 77 1.51 -15.63 11.25
C TRP A 77 0.34 -16.18 12.09
N ARG A 78 -0.91 -15.88 11.72
CA ARG A 78 -2.10 -16.43 12.37
C ARG A 78 -2.19 -17.95 12.23
N GLN A 79 -1.85 -18.49 11.07
CA GLN A 79 -1.80 -19.93 10.83
C GLN A 79 -0.66 -20.58 11.64
N GLY A 80 0.54 -19.99 11.64
CA GLY A 80 1.70 -20.46 12.41
C GLY A 80 1.48 -20.48 13.92
N ARG A 81 0.62 -19.60 14.48
CA ARG A 81 0.20 -19.68 15.89
C ARG A 81 -0.79 -20.80 16.17
N ARG A 82 -1.62 -21.20 15.20
CA ARG A 82 -2.62 -22.28 15.35
C ARG A 82 -2.02 -23.67 15.19
N SER A 83 -0.92 -23.78 14.45
CA SER A 83 -0.19 -25.04 14.24
C SER A 83 0.85 -25.34 15.32
N GLN A 84 1.04 -24.46 16.31
CA GLN A 84 1.71 -24.83 17.55
C GLN A 84 0.76 -25.74 18.33
N PRO A 85 1.06 -27.04 18.46
CA PRO A 85 0.24 -27.92 19.27
C PRO A 85 0.30 -27.42 20.71
N SER A 86 -0.83 -27.48 21.41
CA SER A 86 -0.85 -27.44 22.87
C SER A 86 -0.16 -28.69 23.40
N GLU A 87 1.16 -28.75 23.28
CA GLU A 87 1.96 -29.66 24.08
C GLU A 87 1.95 -29.09 25.50
N LEU A 88 1.55 -29.93 26.48
CA LEU A 88 1.40 -29.67 27.91
C LEU A 88 -0.01 -29.20 28.35
N SER A 89 -1.00 -30.05 28.11
CA SER A 89 -2.00 -30.33 29.15
C SER A 89 -1.77 -31.77 29.62
N ASP A 90 -0.80 -31.92 30.54
CA ASP A 90 -0.72 -33.07 31.45
C ASP A 90 -1.87 -33.00 32.47
#